data_AF-A0AAJ0F0S5-F1
#
_entry.id   AF-A0AAJ0F0S5-F1
#
_cell.length_a   1.000
_cell.length_b   1.000
_cell.length_c   1.000
_cell.angle_alpha   90.00
_cell.angle_beta   90.00
_cell.angle_gamma   90.00
#
_symmetry.space_group_name_H-M   'P 1'
#
loop_
_entity.id
_entity.type
_entity.pdbx_description
1 polymer ?
#
loop_
_entity_poly.entity_id
_entity_poly.type
_entity_poly.pdbx_seq_one_letter_code
_entity_poly.pdbx_strand_id
1 'polypeptide(L)'
;MAKSQKQGSRKQPSKKQVMEALRDYLAGAHGTYISGISWTTQWRDLHGEGRTSSSMVFHIKVKKTSAKPPTYHTVIASGQRSEVFVDGTEMVFAEEPDLRHILNQYKRSFGVDVTTPTDDERR
;
A
#
# COMPACT_ATOMS: atom_id res chain seq x y z
N MET A 1 -30.46 18.26 -32.27
CA MET A 1 -30.82 17.22 -31.29
C MET A 1 -29.53 16.69 -30.66
N ALA A 2 -29.22 17.06 -29.42
CA ALA A 2 -27.99 16.64 -28.73
C ALA A 2 -28.21 15.28 -28.05
N LYS A 3 -27.38 14.28 -28.40
CA LYS A 3 -27.39 12.96 -27.77
C LYS A 3 -26.75 13.09 -26.38
N SER A 4 -27.57 13.05 -25.34
CA SER A 4 -27.10 12.94 -23.95
C SER A 4 -26.51 11.53 -23.75
N GLN A 5 -25.18 11.42 -23.74
CA GLN A 5 -24.50 10.18 -23.39
C GLN A 5 -24.77 9.88 -21.92
N LYS A 6 -25.55 8.83 -21.65
CA LYS A 6 -25.73 8.26 -20.31
C LYS A 6 -24.35 7.85 -19.79
N GLN A 7 -23.78 8.67 -18.91
CA GLN A 7 -22.61 8.33 -18.12
C GLN A 7 -22.98 7.12 -17.26
N GLY A 8 -22.53 5.93 -17.69
CA GLY A 8 -22.73 4.70 -16.94
C GLY A 8 -22.07 4.82 -15.58
N SER A 9 -22.87 4.76 -14.51
CA SER A 9 -22.40 4.77 -13.13
C SER A 9 -21.41 3.63 -12.95
N ARG A 10 -20.10 3.93 -12.89
CA ARG A 10 -19.09 2.94 -12.54
C ARG A 10 -19.40 2.48 -11.11
N LYS A 11 -19.93 1.26 -10.98
CA LYS A 11 -20.20 0.64 -9.68
C LYS A 11 -18.88 0.58 -8.91
N GLN A 12 -18.85 1.18 -7.72
CA GLN A 12 -17.68 1.08 -6.86
C GLN A 12 -17.41 -0.39 -6.51
N PRO A 13 -16.14 -0.83 -6.47
CA PRO A 13 -15.81 -2.19 -6.09
C PRO A 13 -16.30 -2.47 -4.67
N SER A 14 -16.81 -3.69 -4.44
CA SER A 14 -17.18 -4.13 -3.11
C SER A 14 -15.94 -4.27 -2.21
N LYS A 15 -16.14 -4.21 -0.89
CA LYS A 15 -15.06 -4.44 0.09
C LYS A 15 -14.31 -5.75 -0.17
N LYS A 16 -15.02 -6.83 -0.49
CA LYS A 16 -14.42 -8.13 -0.82
C LYS A 16 -13.46 -8.04 -2.02
N GLN A 17 -13.88 -7.39 -3.10
CA GLN A 17 -13.05 -7.20 -4.30
C GLN A 17 -11.80 -6.38 -4.00
N VAL A 18 -11.93 -5.32 -3.18
CA VAL A 18 -10.79 -4.52 -2.73
C VAL A 18 -9.80 -5.38 -1.94
N MET A 19 -10.28 -6.22 -1.02
CA MET A 19 -9.41 -7.08 -0.21
C MET A 19 -8.72 -8.18 -1.03
N GLU A 20 -9.39 -8.74 -2.03
CA GLU A 20 -8.77 -9.70 -2.96
C GLU A 20 -7.67 -9.03 -3.78
N ALA A 21 -7.97 -7.88 -4.40
CA ALA A 21 -6.98 -7.11 -5.15
C ALA A 21 -5.81 -6.63 -4.27
N LEU A 22 -6.06 -6.35 -2.99
CA LEU A 22 -5.02 -5.98 -2.02
C LEU A 22 -4.06 -7.15 -1.75
N ARG A 23 -4.57 -8.38 -1.64
CA ARG A 23 -3.70 -9.55 -1.46
C ARG A 23 -2.81 -9.79 -2.67
N ASP A 24 -3.36 -9.65 -3.88
CA ASP A 24 -2.60 -9.77 -5.12
C ASP A 24 -1.50 -8.69 -5.20
N TYR A 25 -1.83 -7.47 -4.79
CA TYR A 25 -0.87 -6.38 -4.64
C TYR A 25 0.28 -6.74 -3.69
N LEU A 26 -0.05 -7.19 -2.47
CA LEU A 26 0.94 -7.54 -1.47
C LEU A 26 1.80 -8.74 -1.90
N ALA A 27 1.24 -9.68 -2.66
CA ALA A 27 1.98 -10.82 -3.20
C ALA A 27 3.07 -10.37 -4.19
N GLY A 28 2.77 -9.38 -5.05
CA GLY A 28 3.72 -8.83 -6.03
C GLY A 28 4.66 -7.75 -5.48
N ALA A 29 4.37 -7.17 -4.32
CA ALA A 29 5.18 -6.11 -3.72
C ALA A 29 6.50 -6.67 -3.16
N HIS A 30 7.61 -5.97 -3.37
CA HIS A 30 8.94 -6.38 -2.93
C HIS A 30 9.75 -5.25 -2.29
N GLY A 31 10.47 -5.57 -1.23
CA GLY A 31 11.18 -4.58 -0.40
C GLY A 31 12.38 -3.91 -1.09
N THR A 32 12.88 -4.45 -2.20
CA THR A 32 13.96 -3.82 -2.98
C THR A 32 13.48 -2.67 -3.84
N TYR A 33 12.18 -2.62 -4.19
CA TYR A 33 11.59 -1.52 -4.97
C TYR A 33 11.18 -0.33 -4.10
N ILE A 34 11.24 -0.48 -2.77
CA ILE A 34 11.01 0.62 -1.84
C ILE A 34 12.25 1.51 -1.80
N SER A 35 12.24 2.59 -2.59
CA SER A 35 13.33 3.56 -2.64
C SER A 35 12.97 4.92 -2.05
N GLY A 36 13.91 5.54 -1.33
CA GLY A 36 14.04 7.00 -1.24
C GLY A 36 12.98 7.76 -0.44
N ILE A 37 12.38 7.18 0.60
CA ILE A 37 11.32 7.84 1.37
C ILE A 37 11.77 8.15 2.80
N SER A 38 11.57 9.42 3.18
CA SER A 38 11.79 9.93 4.54
C SER A 38 10.46 10.08 5.26
N TRP A 39 10.45 9.78 6.55
CA TRP A 39 9.31 10.03 7.41
C TRP A 39 9.08 11.53 7.63
N THR A 40 7.93 12.02 7.17
CA THR A 40 7.51 13.42 7.32
C THR A 40 6.18 13.52 8.06
N THR A 41 5.79 14.71 8.48
CA THR A 41 4.47 14.96 9.10
C THR A 41 3.31 14.89 8.10
N GLN A 42 3.62 14.84 6.80
CA GLN A 42 2.66 14.61 5.72
C GLN A 42 2.68 13.14 5.29
N TRP A 43 1.55 12.68 4.76
CA TRP A 43 1.49 11.37 4.13
C TRP A 43 2.36 11.32 2.87
N ARG A 44 3.18 10.28 2.76
CA ARG A 44 4.03 10.00 1.59
C ARG A 44 3.72 8.61 1.07
N ASP A 45 3.65 8.45 -0.24
CA ASP A 45 3.35 7.18 -0.88
C ASP A 45 4.63 6.36 -1.06
N LEU A 46 4.70 5.19 -0.43
CA LEU A 46 5.69 4.17 -0.74
C LEU A 46 5.26 3.42 -1.99
N HIS A 47 6.16 3.35 -2.95
CA HIS A 47 6.07 2.43 -4.06
C HIS A 47 6.95 1.23 -3.71
N GLY A 48 6.33 0.06 -3.61
CA GLY A 48 7.03 -1.22 -3.43
C GLY A 48 6.64 -2.23 -4.50
N GLU A 49 5.86 -1.80 -5.51
CA GLU A 49 5.42 -2.68 -6.58
C GLU A 49 6.54 -2.91 -7.58
N GLY A 50 6.82 -4.19 -7.84
CA GLY A 50 7.41 -4.62 -9.10
C GLY A 50 6.29 -4.86 -10.13
N ARG A 51 6.15 -6.11 -10.59
CA ARG A 51 4.97 -6.53 -11.37
C ARG A 51 3.88 -7.02 -10.42
N THR A 52 2.74 -6.34 -10.38
CA THR A 52 1.54 -6.76 -9.64
C THR A 52 0.48 -7.30 -10.61
N SER A 53 -0.22 -8.37 -10.23
CA SER A 53 -1.41 -8.86 -10.94
C SER A 53 -2.70 -8.19 -10.44
N SER A 54 -2.59 -7.27 -9.48
CA SER A 54 -3.75 -6.59 -8.91
C SER A 54 -4.52 -5.82 -9.97
N SER A 55 -5.85 -5.96 -9.94
CA SER A 55 -6.76 -5.18 -10.79
C SER A 55 -6.94 -3.74 -10.32
N MET A 56 -6.32 -3.37 -9.19
CA MET A 56 -6.40 -2.05 -8.58
C MET A 56 -5.00 -1.54 -8.23
N VAL A 57 -4.84 -0.22 -8.23
CA VAL A 57 -3.59 0.43 -7.81
C VAL A 57 -3.62 0.63 -6.30
N PHE A 58 -2.54 0.26 -5.62
CA PHE A 58 -2.36 0.46 -4.19
C PHE A 58 -1.00 1.06 -3.86
N HIS A 59 -0.96 1.81 -2.76
CA HIS A 59 0.25 2.39 -2.21
C HIS A 59 0.23 2.25 -0.68
N ILE A 60 1.38 1.95 -0.09
CA ILE A 60 1.55 2.06 1.36
C ILE A 60 1.87 3.52 1.66
N LYS A 61 1.01 4.24 2.37
CA LYS A 61 1.29 5.60 2.82
C LYS A 61 1.97 5.57 4.17
N VAL A 62 2.91 6.50 4.40
CA VAL A 62 3.62 6.68 5.67
C VAL A 62 3.58 8.13 6.15
N LYS A 63 3.49 8.35 7.46
CA LYS A 63 3.68 9.65 8.12
C LYS A 63 4.25 9.45 9.52
N LYS A 64 4.89 10.47 10.08
CA LYS A 64 5.18 10.56 11.52
C LYS A 64 4.37 11.67 12.18
N THR A 65 4.06 11.55 13.45
CA THR A 65 3.42 12.63 14.21
C THR A 65 4.45 13.68 14.64
N SER A 66 3.98 14.89 14.94
CA SER A 66 4.81 15.97 15.48
C SER A 66 4.98 15.91 17.01
N ALA A 67 4.43 14.87 17.66
CA ALA A 67 4.52 14.68 19.10
C ALA A 67 5.94 14.31 19.56
N LYS A 68 6.19 14.37 20.88
CA LYS A 68 7.44 13.92 21.51
C LYS A 68 7.11 12.87 22.57
N PRO A 69 7.50 11.58 22.40
CA PRO A 69 8.15 11.03 21.20
C PRO A 69 7.20 10.97 19.98
N PRO A 70 7.74 10.98 18.74
CA PRO A 70 6.92 10.81 17.55
C PRO A 70 6.39 9.38 17.48
N THR A 71 5.23 9.22 16.82
CA THR A 71 4.68 7.92 16.41
C THR A 71 4.64 7.84 14.89
N TYR A 72 4.81 6.65 14.35
CA TYR A 72 4.95 6.39 12.93
C TYR A 72 3.73 5.62 12.45
N HIS A 73 3.03 6.17 11.46
CA HIS A 73 1.74 5.65 11.00
C HIS A 73 1.91 5.17 9.58
N THR A 74 1.33 4.02 9.28
CA THR A 74 1.26 3.47 7.93
C THR A 74 -0.17 3.08 7.61
N VAL A 75 -0.59 3.27 6.37
CA VAL A 75 -1.92 2.83 5.90
C VAL A 75 -1.84 2.47 4.43
N ILE A 76 -2.59 1.46 3.97
CA ILE A 76 -2.68 1.18 2.54
C ILE A 76 -3.78 2.05 1.96
N ALA A 77 -3.49 2.71 0.84
CA ALA A 77 -4.45 3.49 0.08
C ALA A 77 -4.56 2.97 -1.35
N SER A 78 -5.75 3.09 -1.92
CA SER A 78 -6.06 2.65 -3.27
C SER A 78 -6.33 3.82 -4.22
N GLY A 79 -6.25 3.52 -5.52
CA GLY A 79 -6.46 4.48 -6.60
C GLY A 79 -5.16 5.09 -7.11
N GLN A 80 -5.19 5.65 -8.32
CA GLN A 80 -4.00 6.16 -9.03
C GLN A 80 -3.25 7.27 -8.29
N ARG A 81 -3.92 7.96 -7.37
CA ARG A 81 -3.33 9.03 -6.53
C ARG A 81 -3.41 8.69 -5.05
N SER A 82 -3.66 7.42 -4.72
CA SER A 82 -3.71 6.92 -3.34
C SER A 82 -4.71 7.70 -2.46
N GLU A 83 -5.89 7.98 -3.03
CA GLU A 83 -6.88 8.92 -2.47
C GLU A 83 -7.80 8.27 -1.43
N VAL A 84 -7.96 6.93 -1.48
CA VAL A 84 -8.91 6.21 -0.64
C VAL A 84 -8.16 5.24 0.27
N PHE A 85 -8.20 5.47 1.58
CA PHE A 85 -7.59 4.58 2.55
C PHE A 85 -8.39 3.27 2.64
N VAL A 86 -7.67 2.16 2.74
CA VAL A 86 -8.28 0.84 2.87
C VAL A 86 -8.48 0.57 4.36
N ASP A 87 -9.75 0.47 4.76
CA ASP A 87 -10.13 0.23 6.15
C ASP A 87 -9.45 -1.02 6.73
N GLY A 88 -8.95 -0.91 7.96
CA GLY A 88 -8.28 -2.01 8.67
C GLY A 88 -6.83 -2.24 8.26
N THR A 89 -6.23 -1.32 7.49
CA THR A 89 -4.81 -1.39 7.10
C THR A 89 -3.93 -0.37 7.84
N GLU A 90 -4.50 0.41 8.77
CA GLU A 90 -3.68 1.35 9.55
C GLU A 90 -2.83 0.58 10.59
N MET A 91 -1.54 0.87 10.64
CA MET A 91 -0.61 0.38 11.67
C MET A 91 0.12 1.58 12.28
N VAL A 92 0.39 1.50 13.58
CA VAL A 92 1.08 2.55 14.33
C VAL A 92 2.26 1.95 15.09
N PHE A 93 3.41 2.61 14.99
CA PHE A 93 4.66 2.21 15.61
C PHE A 93 5.16 3.32 16.54
N ALA A 94 5.74 2.92 17.67
CA ALA A 94 6.33 3.85 18.65
C ALA A 94 7.75 4.30 18.24
N GLU A 95 8.43 3.51 17.42
CA GLU A 95 9.77 3.75 16.90
C GLU A 95 9.74 3.78 15.37
N GLU A 96 10.74 4.38 14.73
CA GLU A 96 10.83 4.47 13.26
C GLU A 96 11.05 3.07 12.67
N PRO A 97 10.05 2.46 12.02
CA PRO A 97 10.20 1.11 11.50
C PRO A 97 10.90 1.14 10.13
N ASP A 98 11.67 0.10 9.86
CA ASP A 98 12.19 -0.15 8.52
C ASP A 98 11.03 -0.38 7.53
N LEU A 99 11.13 0.17 6.32
CA LEU A 99 10.04 0.09 5.34
C LEU A 99 9.81 -1.33 4.82
N ARG A 100 10.86 -2.16 4.75
CA ARG A 100 10.72 -3.58 4.39
C ARG A 100 10.04 -4.35 5.52
N HIS A 101 10.32 -3.98 6.77
CA HIS A 101 9.59 -4.50 7.92
C HIS A 101 8.09 -4.21 7.83
N ILE A 102 7.69 -2.98 7.46
CA ILE A 102 6.28 -2.61 7.25
C ILE A 102 5.63 -3.47 6.15
N LEU A 103 6.29 -3.62 5.00
CA LEU A 103 5.74 -4.46 3.92
C LEU A 103 5.53 -5.91 4.39
N ASN A 104 6.49 -6.47 5.13
CA ASN A 104 6.40 -7.83 5.66
C ASN A 104 5.30 -7.97 6.72
N GLN A 105 5.09 -6.95 7.55
CA GLN A 105 3.96 -6.89 8.48
C GLN A 105 2.63 -6.96 7.71
N TYR A 106 2.46 -6.14 6.68
CA TYR A 106 1.25 -6.19 5.84
C TYR A 106 1.03 -7.55 5.19
N LYS A 107 2.07 -8.12 4.56
CA LYS A 107 1.98 -9.46 3.97
C LYS A 107 1.46 -10.49 4.97
N ARG A 108 2.05 -10.53 6.17
CA ARG A 108 1.63 -11.44 7.26
C ARG A 108 0.19 -11.18 7.69
N SER A 109 -0.20 -9.92 7.92
CA SER A 109 -1.56 -9.56 8.34
C SER A 109 -2.63 -9.97 7.34
N PHE A 110 -2.28 -10.08 6.05
CA PHE A 110 -3.21 -10.47 4.98
C PHE A 110 -3.05 -11.91 4.50
N GLY A 111 -2.21 -12.72 5.17
CA GLY A 111 -1.99 -14.12 4.83
C GLY A 111 -1.22 -14.32 3.52
N VAL A 112 -0.37 -13.36 3.16
CA VAL A 112 0.52 -13.42 2.00
C VAL A 112 1.91 -13.88 2.47
N ASP A 113 2.46 -14.86 1.78
CA ASP A 113 3.79 -15.37 2.09
C ASP A 113 4.86 -14.29 1.92
N VAL A 114 5.73 -14.18 2.93
CA VAL A 114 6.93 -13.35 2.86
C VAL A 114 7.99 -14.16 2.15
N THR A 115 8.03 -14.10 0.82
CA THR A 115 9.16 -14.62 0.07
C THR A 115 10.39 -13.80 0.46
N THR A 116 11.31 -14.43 1.19
CA THR A 116 12.65 -13.87 1.38
C THR A 116 13.30 -13.94 0.01
N PRO A 117 13.78 -12.83 -0.58
CA PRO A 117 14.52 -12.93 -1.83
C PRO A 117 15.68 -13.89 -1.61
N THR A 118 15.68 -14.99 -2.35
CA THR A 118 16.84 -15.87 -2.42
C THR A 118 17.97 -15.05 -3.02
N ASP A 119 19.17 -15.13 -2.45
CA ASP A 119 20.34 -14.29 -2.78
C ASP A 119 20.75 -14.30 -4.28
N ASP A 120 20.12 -15.13 -5.13
CA ASP A 120 20.30 -15.15 -6.58
C ASP A 120 19.82 -13.89 -7.32
N GLU A 121 18.98 -13.04 -6.71
CA GLU A 121 18.54 -11.77 -7.33
C GLU A 121 19.47 -10.58 -7.04
N ARG A 122 20.63 -10.81 -6.41
CA ARG A 122 21.67 -9.78 -6.15
C ARG A 122 22.79 -9.74 -7.20
N ARG A 123 22.50 -10.05 -8.46
CA ARG A 123 23.45 -9.94 -9.58
C ARG A 123 23.14 -8.76 -10.48
#